data_AF-A0A399YWX5-F1
#
_entry.id   AF-A0A399YWX5-F1
#
_cell.length_a   1.000
_cell.length_b   1.000
_cell.length_c   1.000
_cell.angle_alpha   90.00
_cell.angle_beta   90.00
_cell.angle_gamma   90.00
#
_symmetry.space_group_name_H-M   'P 1'
#
loop_
_entity.id
_entity.type
_entity.pdbx_description
1 polymer ?
#
loop_
_entity_poly.entity_id
_entity_poly.type
_entity_poly.pdbx_seq_one_letter_code
_entity_poly.pdbx_strand_id
1 'polypeptide(L)'
;MSTDTTIFFAGAALNLLVAILIVRFIYYPVTQDKRFVFTFLAFNTVIYFVMDLLTSTELSVGVGFGLFAIFSVLRYRTTDEISIREMTYLFIVIALPVMNSVMISDAHIIQLAFANIVIVGLLFVLEKEWGFRFAGSKSIIYDRVELIAPEKHDALIDDLRRRTGLPVEQVEIRKINFLNDTADIIVYFERPDADESKETTTLVKQAAHS
;
A
#
# COMPACT_ATOMS: atom_id res chain seq x y z
N MET A 1 -14.73 9.78 33.53
CA MET A 1 -14.89 10.14 32.10
C MET A 1 -13.65 10.80 31.50
N SER A 2 -12.90 11.66 32.21
CA SER A 2 -11.67 12.29 31.67
C SER A 2 -10.44 11.37 31.66
N THR A 3 -10.23 10.53 32.68
CA THR A 3 -8.98 9.74 32.79
C THR A 3 -8.87 8.64 31.72
N ASP A 4 -9.93 7.86 31.49
CA ASP A 4 -9.90 6.75 30.52
C ASP A 4 -9.73 7.25 29.08
N THR A 5 -10.37 8.37 28.74
CA THR A 5 -10.21 9.02 27.44
C THR A 5 -8.80 9.59 27.27
N THR A 6 -8.21 10.19 28.31
CA THR A 6 -6.82 10.65 28.24
C THR A 6 -5.82 9.50 28.09
N ILE A 7 -6.04 8.36 28.75
CA ILE A 7 -5.16 7.19 28.61
C ILE A 7 -5.24 6.63 27.18
N PHE A 8 -6.45 6.55 26.63
CA PHE A 8 -6.66 6.15 25.24
C PHE A 8 -5.89 7.04 24.24
N PHE A 9 -6.05 8.37 24.36
CA PHE A 9 -5.36 9.30 23.47
C PHE A 9 -3.84 9.26 23.64
N ALA A 10 -3.36 9.19 24.89
CA ALA A 10 -1.93 9.11 25.20
C ALA A 10 -1.31 7.81 24.69
N GLY A 11 -2.01 6.68 24.85
CA GLY A 11 -1.58 5.38 24.35
C GLY A 11 -1.52 5.34 22.82
N ALA A 12 -2.54 5.88 22.14
CA ALA A 12 -2.56 5.99 20.68
C ALA A 12 -1.40 6.86 20.17
N ALA A 13 -1.17 8.02 20.81
CA ALA A 13 -0.08 8.92 20.45
C ALA A 13 1.29 8.28 20.69
N LEU A 14 1.48 7.61 21.82
CA LEU A 14 2.74 6.92 22.14
C LEU A 14 3.01 5.78 21.16
N ASN A 15 2.01 4.94 20.88
CA ASN A 15 2.15 3.85 19.92
C ASN A 15 2.49 4.38 18.52
N LEU A 16 1.74 5.38 18.03
CA LEU A 16 2.02 5.97 16.71
C LEU A 16 3.41 6.61 16.65
N LEU A 17 3.83 7.31 17.71
CA LEU A 17 5.17 7.89 17.80
C LEU A 17 6.25 6.82 17.75
N VAL A 18 6.11 5.74 18.53
CA VAL A 18 7.08 4.63 18.52
C VAL A 18 7.09 3.93 17.16
N ALA A 19 5.94 3.72 16.54
CA ALA A 19 5.84 3.16 15.20
C ALA A 19 6.55 4.04 14.15
N ILE A 20 6.32 5.36 14.20
CA ILE A 20 7.04 6.33 13.36
C ILE A 20 8.54 6.24 13.60
N LEU A 21 8.99 6.16 14.86
CA LEU A 21 10.42 6.08 15.17
C LEU A 21 11.04 4.81 14.58
N ILE A 22 10.41 3.65 14.77
CA ILE A 22 10.90 2.37 14.24
C ILE A 22 10.97 2.44 12.71
N VAL A 23 9.89 2.89 12.06
CA VAL A 23 9.83 2.88 10.60
C VAL A 23 10.78 3.92 10.00
N ARG A 24 10.92 5.10 10.62
CA ARG A 24 11.75 6.19 10.11
C ARG A 24 13.25 6.01 10.41
N PHE A 25 13.61 5.53 11.59
CA PHE A 25 15.02 5.46 12.03
C PHE A 25 15.64 4.06 11.92
N ILE A 26 14.84 2.99 11.85
CA ILE A 26 15.35 1.62 11.74
C ILE A 26 15.06 1.07 10.35
N TYR A 27 13.79 1.07 9.93
CA TYR A 27 13.40 0.43 8.67
C TYR A 27 13.86 1.21 7.42
N TYR A 28 13.48 2.49 7.33
CA TYR A 28 13.78 3.33 6.18
C TYR A 28 15.27 3.42 5.81
N PRO A 29 16.22 3.62 6.75
CA PRO A 29 17.64 3.72 6.38
C PRO A 29 18.25 2.38 5.92
N VAL A 30 17.71 1.25 6.37
CA VAL A 30 18.25 -0.08 6.06
C VAL A 30 17.71 -0.61 4.74
N THR A 31 16.39 -0.48 4.49
CA THR A 31 15.75 -1.12 3.34
C THR A 31 15.52 -0.15 2.17
N GLN A 32 15.42 1.17 2.44
CA GLN A 32 15.10 2.25 1.48
C GLN A 32 13.84 2.06 0.60
N ASP A 33 13.16 0.92 0.72
CA ASP A 33 11.90 0.63 0.06
C ASP A 33 10.74 1.31 0.79
N LYS A 34 10.24 2.39 0.20
CA LYS A 34 9.12 3.15 0.74
C LYS A 34 7.83 2.32 0.77
N ARG A 35 7.69 1.28 -0.06
CA ARG A 35 6.41 0.56 -0.27
C ARG A 35 5.82 0.00 1.02
N PHE A 36 6.67 -0.42 1.97
CA PHE A 36 6.25 -1.00 3.24
C PHE A 36 6.04 0.00 4.37
N VAL A 37 6.54 1.24 4.23
CA VAL A 37 6.35 2.30 5.25
C VAL A 37 4.86 2.56 5.48
N PHE A 38 4.12 2.71 4.37
CA PHE A 38 2.66 2.85 4.39
C PHE A 38 2.01 1.71 5.16
N THR A 39 2.35 0.46 4.79
CA THR A 39 1.79 -0.74 5.38
C THR A 39 2.06 -0.86 6.86
N PHE A 40 3.30 -0.62 7.30
CA PHE A 40 3.65 -0.77 8.72
C PHE A 40 2.97 0.25 9.61
N LEU A 41 2.93 1.53 9.23
CA LEU A 41 2.24 2.53 10.03
C LEU A 41 0.73 2.30 10.03
N ALA A 42 0.14 2.00 8.88
CA ALA A 42 -1.29 1.78 8.79
C ALA A 42 -1.73 0.54 9.58
N PHE A 43 -1.00 -0.58 9.46
CA PHE A 43 -1.29 -1.81 10.22
C PHE A 43 -1.11 -1.59 11.70
N ASN A 44 0.01 -1.02 12.13
CA ASN A 44 0.25 -0.75 13.55
C ASN A 44 -0.88 0.08 14.15
N THR A 45 -1.29 1.15 13.46
CA THR A 45 -2.34 2.06 13.95
C THR A 45 -3.69 1.37 14.07
N VAL A 46 -4.12 0.64 13.03
CA VAL A 46 -5.41 -0.05 13.04
C VAL A 46 -5.41 -1.19 14.05
N ILE A 47 -4.35 -1.99 14.11
CA ILE A 47 -4.23 -3.10 15.09
C ILE A 47 -4.29 -2.56 16.51
N TYR A 48 -3.63 -1.44 16.80
CA TYR A 48 -3.68 -0.84 18.13
C TYR A 48 -5.10 -0.47 18.54
N PHE A 49 -5.84 0.24 17.69
CA PHE A 49 -7.24 0.59 18.00
C PHE A 49 -8.13 -0.64 18.15
N VAL A 50 -7.95 -1.65 17.29
CA VAL A 50 -8.69 -2.91 17.41
C VAL A 50 -8.35 -3.62 18.73
N MET A 51 -7.08 -3.66 19.15
CA MET A 51 -6.68 -4.33 20.39
C MET A 51 -7.15 -3.60 21.64
N ASP A 52 -7.08 -2.27 21.66
CA ASP A 52 -7.57 -1.44 22.77
C ASP A 52 -9.06 -1.69 23.05
N LEU A 53 -9.84 -1.81 21.97
CA LEU A 53 -11.25 -2.20 22.01
C LEU A 53 -11.51 -3.61 22.55
N LEU A 54 -10.60 -4.54 22.33
CA LEU A 54 -10.74 -5.92 22.81
C LEU A 54 -10.33 -6.09 24.26
N THR A 55 -9.49 -5.20 24.78
CA THR A 55 -9.13 -5.23 26.20
C THR A 55 -10.25 -4.75 27.12
N SER A 56 -11.26 -4.04 26.61
CA SER A 56 -12.40 -3.55 27.38
C SER A 56 -13.62 -4.48 27.37
N THR A 57 -13.63 -5.52 26.53
CA THR A 57 -14.80 -6.39 26.30
C THR A 57 -14.42 -7.87 26.35
N GLU A 58 -15.33 -8.74 26.83
CA GLU A 58 -15.17 -10.21 26.74
C GLU A 58 -15.13 -10.74 25.27
N LEU A 59 -15.13 -9.84 24.29
CA LEU A 59 -15.05 -10.07 22.84
C LEU A 59 -13.71 -10.63 22.33
N SER A 60 -12.69 -10.73 23.18
CA SER A 60 -11.29 -11.04 22.81
C SER A 60 -11.15 -12.23 21.85
N VAL A 61 -11.93 -13.30 22.05
CA VAL A 61 -11.84 -14.52 21.21
C VAL A 61 -12.53 -14.33 19.85
N GLY A 62 -13.73 -13.75 19.81
CA GLY A 62 -14.55 -13.65 18.59
C GLY A 62 -13.93 -12.76 17.50
N VAL A 63 -13.29 -11.66 17.89
CA VAL A 63 -12.61 -10.77 16.93
C VAL A 63 -11.30 -11.37 16.44
N GLY A 64 -10.56 -12.08 17.31
CA GLY A 64 -9.39 -12.87 16.89
C GLY A 64 -9.75 -13.91 15.82
N PHE A 65 -10.88 -14.61 15.99
CA PHE A 65 -11.41 -15.53 14.98
C PHE A 65 -11.84 -14.82 13.69
N GLY A 66 -12.50 -13.66 13.78
CA GLY A 66 -12.88 -12.86 12.62
C GLY A 66 -11.68 -12.44 11.78
N LEU A 67 -10.66 -11.87 12.44
CA LEU A 67 -9.43 -11.42 11.78
C LEU A 67 -8.65 -12.59 11.16
N PHE A 68 -8.60 -13.72 11.87
CA PHE A 68 -7.99 -14.96 11.36
C PHE A 68 -8.74 -15.51 10.14
N ALA A 69 -10.08 -15.48 10.14
CA ALA A 69 -10.90 -15.91 9.01
C ALA A 69 -10.67 -15.02 7.77
N ILE A 70 -10.57 -13.70 7.97
CA ILE A 70 -10.25 -12.73 6.92
C ILE A 70 -8.87 -13.03 6.34
N PHE A 71 -7.83 -13.17 7.16
CA PHE A 71 -6.48 -13.50 6.68
C PHE A 71 -6.42 -14.87 6.00
N SER A 72 -7.21 -15.84 6.45
CA SER A 72 -7.33 -17.15 5.81
C SER A 72 -7.88 -17.03 4.39
N VAL A 73 -8.95 -16.27 4.18
CA VAL A 73 -9.54 -16.04 2.84
C VAL A 73 -8.61 -15.22 1.95
N LEU A 74 -7.93 -14.20 2.49
CA LEU A 74 -6.99 -13.37 1.74
C LEU A 74 -5.77 -14.14 1.23
N ARG A 75 -5.37 -15.22 1.92
CA ARG A 75 -4.26 -16.07 1.52
C ARG A 75 -4.57 -16.99 0.32
N TYR A 76 -5.85 -17.23 -0.01
CA TYR A 76 -6.24 -18.19 -1.04
C TYR A 76 -6.26 -17.65 -2.47
N ARG A 77 -6.13 -16.33 -2.69
CA ARG A 77 -6.02 -15.78 -4.05
C ARG A 77 -4.56 -15.55 -4.38
N THR A 78 -4.11 -16.15 -5.49
CA THR A 78 -2.79 -16.01 -6.11
C THR A 78 -2.18 -14.63 -5.87
N THR A 79 -1.31 -14.59 -4.87
CA THR A 79 -0.70 -13.41 -4.23
C THR A 79 0.35 -12.73 -5.09
N ASP A 80 0.62 -13.26 -6.29
CA ASP A 80 1.76 -12.86 -7.12
C ASP A 80 1.59 -11.50 -7.82
N GLU A 81 0.37 -10.92 -7.81
CA GLU A 81 0.06 -9.67 -8.52
C GLU A 81 -0.59 -8.56 -7.67
N ILE A 82 -1.05 -8.86 -6.44
CA ILE A 82 -1.68 -7.82 -5.60
C ILE A 82 -0.59 -7.00 -4.93
N SER A 83 -0.63 -5.68 -5.11
CA SER A 83 0.34 -4.79 -4.47
C SER A 83 0.16 -4.83 -2.94
N ILE A 84 1.28 -4.72 -2.21
CA ILE A 84 1.29 -4.67 -0.74
C ILE A 84 0.37 -3.56 -0.20
N ARG A 85 0.20 -2.47 -0.95
CA ARG A 85 -0.72 -1.37 -0.63
C ARG A 85 -2.18 -1.79 -0.70
N GLU A 86 -2.59 -2.51 -1.74
CA GLU A 86 -3.98 -2.98 -1.88
C GLU A 86 -4.36 -3.95 -0.76
N MET A 87 -3.45 -4.83 -0.37
CA MET A 87 -3.64 -5.68 0.82
C MET A 87 -3.81 -4.84 2.09
N THR A 88 -3.04 -3.74 2.18
CA THR A 88 -3.11 -2.85 3.32
C THR A 88 -4.48 -2.17 3.39
N TYR A 89 -4.96 -1.59 2.30
CA TYR A 89 -6.28 -0.98 2.23
C TYR A 89 -7.40 -1.99 2.51
N LEU A 90 -7.29 -3.20 1.96
CA LEU A 90 -8.27 -4.26 2.17
C LEU A 90 -8.38 -4.64 3.66
N PHE A 91 -7.23 -4.80 4.33
CA PHE A 91 -7.22 -5.03 5.77
C PHE A 91 -7.91 -3.90 6.55
N ILE A 92 -7.60 -2.64 6.24
CA ILE A 92 -8.18 -1.49 6.95
C ILE A 92 -9.70 -1.42 6.74
N VAL A 93 -10.16 -1.57 5.49
CA VAL A 93 -11.59 -1.52 5.15
C VAL A 93 -12.37 -2.66 5.80
N ILE A 94 -11.73 -3.79 6.09
CA ILE A 94 -12.36 -4.90 6.80
C ILE A 94 -12.32 -4.69 8.33
N ALA A 95 -11.23 -4.14 8.86
CA ALA A 95 -11.10 -3.86 10.29
C ALA A 95 -12.01 -2.72 10.77
N LEU A 96 -12.21 -1.69 9.95
CA LEU A 96 -13.01 -0.49 10.27
C LEU A 96 -14.46 -0.82 10.69
N PRO A 97 -15.25 -1.61 9.94
CA PRO A 97 -16.60 -1.98 10.35
C PRO A 97 -16.65 -2.74 11.68
N VAL A 98 -15.68 -3.62 11.92
CA VAL A 98 -15.58 -4.38 13.18
C VAL A 98 -15.31 -3.43 14.34
N MET A 99 -14.34 -2.54 14.19
CA MET A 99 -14.02 -1.50 15.18
C MET A 99 -15.24 -0.60 15.46
N ASN A 100 -15.90 -0.13 14.39
CA ASN A 100 -17.02 0.80 14.49
C ASN A 100 -18.27 0.17 15.11
N SER A 101 -18.56 -1.11 14.84
CA SER A 101 -19.73 -1.79 15.42
C SER A 101 -19.59 -2.05 16.93
N VAL A 102 -18.36 -2.26 17.41
CA VAL A 102 -18.09 -2.46 18.84
C VAL A 102 -18.19 -1.12 19.58
N MET A 103 -17.48 -0.06 19.13
CA MET A 103 -17.50 1.22 19.86
C MET A 103 -18.89 1.89 19.91
N ILE A 104 -19.71 1.72 18.87
CA ILE A 104 -21.06 2.31 18.86
C ILE A 104 -21.97 1.61 19.87
N SER A 105 -21.76 0.32 20.10
CA SER A 105 -22.50 -0.47 21.08
C SER A 105 -22.19 -0.04 22.51
N ASP A 106 -20.94 0.34 22.78
CA ASP A 106 -20.48 0.80 24.09
C ASP A 106 -20.66 2.32 24.31
N ALA A 107 -21.36 3.02 23.40
CA ALA A 107 -21.60 4.47 23.42
C ALA A 107 -20.34 5.36 23.50
N HIS A 108 -19.18 4.84 23.09
CA HIS A 108 -17.90 5.54 23.08
C HIS A 108 -17.70 6.43 21.83
N ILE A 109 -18.67 7.30 21.55
CA ILE A 109 -18.76 8.09 20.30
C ILE A 109 -17.53 8.99 20.09
N ILE A 110 -17.00 9.59 21.15
CA ILE A 110 -15.84 10.51 21.06
C ILE A 110 -14.56 9.74 20.70
N GLN A 111 -14.31 8.60 21.33
CA GLN A 111 -13.14 7.75 21.05
C GLN A 111 -13.23 7.15 19.64
N LEU A 112 -14.44 6.75 19.23
CA LEU A 112 -14.74 6.25 17.89
C LEU A 112 -14.44 7.30 16.82
N ALA A 113 -14.95 8.52 17.00
CA ALA A 113 -14.71 9.62 16.06
C ALA A 113 -13.23 9.94 15.95
N PHE A 114 -12.52 9.99 17.08
CA PHE A 114 -11.08 10.20 17.11
C PHE A 114 -10.32 9.10 16.36
N ALA A 115 -10.61 7.82 16.63
CA ALA A 115 -9.93 6.70 15.98
C ALA A 115 -10.12 6.73 14.45
N ASN A 116 -11.35 6.98 13.98
CA ASN A 116 -11.63 7.12 12.54
C ASN A 116 -10.89 8.32 11.92
N ILE A 117 -10.88 9.48 12.59
CA ILE A 117 -10.14 10.67 12.13
C ILE A 117 -8.64 10.38 12.06
N VAL A 118 -8.07 9.71 13.07
CA VAL A 118 -6.64 9.35 13.08
C VAL A 118 -6.32 8.38 11.97
N ILE A 119 -7.13 7.34 11.75
CA ILE A 119 -6.90 6.37 10.67
C ILE A 119 -6.96 7.05 9.31
N VAL A 120 -8.01 7.83 9.03
CA VAL A 120 -8.16 8.54 7.75
C VAL A 120 -7.06 9.59 7.57
N GLY A 121 -6.77 10.37 8.61
CA GLY A 121 -5.73 11.39 8.60
C GLY A 121 -4.35 10.78 8.36
N LEU A 122 -4.03 9.67 9.01
CA LEU A 122 -2.78 8.94 8.80
C LEU A 122 -2.69 8.44 7.35
N LEU A 123 -3.73 7.79 6.82
CA LEU A 123 -3.71 7.32 5.43
C LEU A 123 -3.55 8.47 4.45
N PHE A 124 -4.24 9.58 4.67
CA PHE A 124 -4.13 10.76 3.82
C PHE A 124 -2.72 11.37 3.86
N VAL A 125 -2.13 11.51 5.05
CA VAL A 125 -0.75 12.01 5.21
C VAL A 125 0.24 11.05 4.57
N LEU A 126 0.10 9.74 4.79
CA LEU A 126 1.00 8.73 4.21
C LEU A 126 0.90 8.67 2.69
N GLU A 127 -0.29 8.82 2.11
CA GLU A 127 -0.48 8.85 0.66
C GLU A 127 0.09 10.15 0.06
N LYS A 128 -0.11 11.30 0.72
CA LYS A 128 0.26 12.63 0.20
C LYS A 128 1.72 13.02 0.47
N GLU A 129 2.22 12.87 1.69
CA GLU A 129 3.58 13.33 2.06
C GLU A 129 4.69 12.41 1.55
N TRP A 130 4.42 11.13 1.34
CA TRP A 130 5.47 10.19 0.92
C TRP A 130 5.61 10.02 -0.59
N GLY A 131 4.83 10.76 -1.39
CA GLY A 131 5.09 10.96 -2.82
C GLY A 131 5.26 9.67 -3.61
N PHE A 132 4.41 8.68 -3.34
CA PHE A 132 4.44 7.42 -4.05
C PHE A 132 3.91 7.61 -5.48
N ARG A 133 4.76 8.11 -6.39
CA ARG A 133 4.45 8.11 -7.82
C ARG A 133 4.21 6.67 -8.24
N PHE A 134 3.04 6.42 -8.83
CA PHE A 134 2.63 5.11 -9.29
C PHE A 134 3.45 4.74 -10.52
N ALA A 135 4.62 4.14 -10.30
CA ALA A 135 5.27 3.42 -11.36
C ALA A 135 4.43 2.17 -11.63
N GLY A 136 3.64 2.19 -12.71
CA GLY A 136 3.01 0.99 -13.24
C GLY A 136 4.08 -0.07 -13.48
N SER A 137 3.85 -1.28 -12.99
CA SER A 137 4.76 -2.40 -13.19
C SER A 137 4.17 -3.38 -14.19
N LYS A 138 4.96 -3.87 -15.14
CA LYS A 138 4.56 -4.93 -16.07
C LYS A 138 5.60 -6.04 -16.09
N SER A 139 5.16 -7.28 -15.90
CA SER A 139 6.02 -8.46 -16.08
C SER A 139 6.14 -8.78 -17.56
N ILE A 140 7.37 -9.00 -18.03
CA ILE A 140 7.68 -9.29 -19.43
C ILE A 140 8.68 -10.45 -19.47
N ILE A 141 8.40 -11.44 -20.30
CA ILE A 141 9.37 -12.46 -20.68
C ILE A 141 10.26 -11.84 -21.76
N TYR A 142 11.51 -11.56 -21.40
CA TYR A 142 12.51 -10.96 -22.26
C TYR A 142 13.37 -12.03 -22.93
N ASP A 143 13.68 -11.84 -24.20
CA ASP A 143 14.34 -12.79 -25.10
C ASP A 143 15.81 -12.46 -25.38
N ARG A 144 16.34 -11.33 -24.87
CA ARG A 144 17.75 -10.93 -25.08
C ARG A 144 18.53 -10.93 -23.77
N VAL A 145 18.91 -12.13 -23.31
CA VAL A 145 19.69 -12.30 -22.07
C VAL A 145 21.08 -11.63 -22.15
N GLU A 146 21.59 -11.30 -23.33
CA GLU A 146 22.85 -10.55 -23.46
C GLU A 146 22.78 -9.10 -22.96
N LEU A 147 21.57 -8.51 -22.91
CA LEU A 147 21.33 -7.12 -22.51
C LEU A 147 20.99 -6.99 -21.02
N ILE A 148 20.75 -8.09 -20.31
CA ILE A 148 20.50 -8.06 -18.86
C ILE A 148 21.78 -7.87 -18.02
N ALA A 149 22.96 -7.83 -18.67
CA ALA A 149 24.22 -7.56 -17.99
C ALA A 149 24.22 -6.14 -17.37
N PRO A 150 24.76 -5.94 -16.16
CA PRO A 150 24.77 -4.63 -15.49
C PRO A 150 25.39 -3.50 -16.33
N GLU A 151 26.38 -3.84 -17.16
CA GLU A 151 27.10 -2.91 -18.04
C GLU A 151 26.26 -2.41 -19.23
N LYS A 152 25.18 -3.11 -19.57
CA LYS A 152 24.31 -2.79 -20.73
C LYS A 152 22.93 -2.28 -20.31
N HIS A 153 22.80 -1.83 -19.07
CA HIS A 153 21.52 -1.38 -18.50
C HIS A 153 20.83 -0.28 -19.35
N ASP A 154 21.59 0.67 -19.89
CA ASP A 154 21.04 1.74 -20.75
C ASP A 154 20.47 1.16 -22.06
N ALA A 155 21.18 0.21 -22.66
CA ALA A 155 20.73 -0.46 -23.88
C ALA A 155 19.50 -1.34 -23.64
N LEU A 156 19.37 -1.95 -22.45
CA LEU A 156 18.19 -2.71 -22.03
C LEU A 156 16.97 -1.79 -21.92
N ILE A 157 17.10 -0.65 -21.24
CA ILE A 157 16.01 0.32 -21.09
C ILE A 157 15.55 0.83 -22.47
N ASP A 158 16.48 1.18 -23.35
CA ASP A 158 16.14 1.67 -24.69
C ASP A 158 15.46 0.61 -25.57
N ASP A 159 15.87 -0.65 -25.47
CA ASP A 159 15.19 -1.76 -26.15
C ASP A 159 13.77 -1.94 -25.62
N LEU A 160 13.60 -1.92 -24.30
CA LEU A 160 12.29 -2.07 -23.66
C LEU A 160 11.36 -0.90 -23.98
N ARG A 161 11.84 0.35 -23.96
CA ARG A 161 11.06 1.53 -24.36
C ARG A 161 10.59 1.41 -25.80
N ARG A 162 11.47 1.03 -26.73
CA ARG A 162 11.12 0.86 -28.15
C ARG A 162 10.10 -0.26 -28.39
N ARG A 163 10.24 -1.39 -27.70
CA ARG A 163 9.36 -2.56 -27.92
C ARG A 163 8.02 -2.43 -27.21
N THR A 164 8.01 -1.86 -26.01
CA THR A 164 6.79 -1.74 -25.19
C THR A 164 6.01 -0.46 -25.48
N GLY A 165 6.67 0.58 -26.03
CA GLY A 165 6.11 1.92 -26.17
C GLY A 165 5.87 2.62 -24.82
N LEU A 166 6.35 2.06 -23.71
CA LEU A 166 6.17 2.59 -22.37
C LEU A 166 7.40 3.41 -21.96
N PRO A 167 7.22 4.50 -21.17
CA PRO A 167 8.33 5.24 -20.58
C PRO A 167 8.93 4.45 -19.41
N VAL A 168 9.68 3.39 -19.73
CA VAL A 168 10.35 2.54 -18.72
C VAL A 168 11.39 3.38 -17.97
N GLU A 169 11.25 3.45 -16.65
CA GLU A 169 12.18 4.18 -15.75
C GLU A 169 13.14 3.23 -15.06
N GLN A 170 12.66 2.06 -14.65
CA GLN A 170 13.43 1.08 -13.91
C GLN A 170 13.09 -0.34 -14.37
N VAL A 171 14.09 -1.22 -14.35
CA VAL A 171 13.95 -2.63 -14.70
C VAL A 171 14.49 -3.48 -13.56
N GLU A 172 13.74 -4.51 -13.18
CA GLU A 172 14.15 -5.50 -12.17
C GLU A 172 14.14 -6.89 -12.80
N ILE A 173 15.27 -7.58 -12.73
CA ILE A 173 15.42 -8.94 -13.28
C ILE A 173 15.04 -9.92 -12.18
N ARG A 174 13.95 -10.67 -12.36
CA ARG A 174 13.47 -11.65 -11.37
C ARG A 174 14.12 -13.01 -11.53
N LYS A 175 14.08 -13.54 -12.76
CA LYS A 175 14.56 -14.90 -13.05
C LYS A 175 15.23 -14.93 -14.40
N ILE A 176 16.37 -15.61 -14.46
CA ILE A 176 17.11 -15.81 -15.71
C ILE A 176 17.07 -17.30 -16.04
N ASN A 177 16.69 -17.61 -17.26
CA ASN A 177 16.68 -18.95 -17.81
C ASN A 177 17.73 -19.04 -18.93
N PHE A 178 18.94 -19.43 -18.55
CA PHE A 178 20.05 -19.62 -19.49
C PHE A 178 19.87 -20.80 -20.46
N LEU A 179 18.92 -21.72 -20.20
CA LEU A 179 18.67 -22.83 -21.14
C LEU A 179 17.87 -22.37 -22.36
N ASN A 180 17.00 -21.38 -22.18
CA ASN A 180 16.09 -20.90 -23.22
C ASN A 180 16.40 -19.47 -23.66
N ASP A 181 17.52 -18.90 -23.20
CA ASP A 181 17.87 -17.49 -23.40
C ASP A 181 16.71 -16.53 -23.13
N THR A 182 15.98 -16.77 -22.03
CA THR A 182 14.93 -15.87 -21.57
C THR A 182 15.15 -15.36 -20.16
N ALA A 183 14.64 -14.17 -19.87
CA ALA A 183 14.62 -13.59 -18.54
C ALA A 183 13.23 -13.04 -18.21
N ASP A 184 12.70 -13.39 -17.05
CA ASP A 184 11.55 -12.71 -16.48
C ASP A 184 12.00 -11.39 -15.87
N ILE A 185 11.53 -10.30 -16.44
CA ILE A 185 11.84 -8.94 -15.99
C ILE A 185 10.54 -8.21 -15.62
N ILE A 186 10.64 -7.35 -14.62
CA ILE A 186 9.61 -6.36 -14.29
C ILE A 186 10.08 -5.00 -14.76
N VAL A 187 9.28 -4.37 -15.61
CA VAL A 187 9.49 -2.98 -16.01
C VAL A 187 8.59 -2.08 -15.18
N TYR A 188 9.18 -1.08 -14.54
CA TYR A 188 8.48 0.00 -13.86
C TYR A 188 8.48 1.22 -14.78
N PHE A 189 7.30 1.74 -15.06
CA PHE A 189 7.09 2.92 -15.89
C PHE A 189 6.13 3.85 -15.18
N GLU A 190 6.38 5.14 -15.22
CA GLU A 190 5.39 6.06 -14.72
C GLU A 190 4.14 5.99 -15.62
N ARG A 191 2.98 5.68 -15.03
CA ARG A 191 1.72 5.82 -15.76
C ARG A 191 1.54 7.34 -15.91
N PRO A 192 1.44 7.89 -17.13
CA PRO A 192 0.99 9.26 -17.28
C PRO A 192 -0.35 9.35 -16.57
N ASP A 193 -0.47 10.26 -15.59
CA ASP A 193 -1.70 10.47 -14.86
C ASP A 193 -2.84 10.54 -15.87
N ALA A 194 -3.85 9.69 -15.69
CA ALA A 194 -5.00 9.60 -16.58
C ALA A 194 -5.92 10.83 -16.48
N ASP A 195 -5.37 12.00 -16.19
CA ASP A 195 -6.05 13.29 -16.17
C ASP A 195 -5.82 14.11 -17.45
N GLU A 196 -4.68 13.93 -18.15
CA GLU A 196 -4.47 14.59 -19.46
C GLU A 196 -5.24 13.94 -20.63
N SER A 197 -5.70 12.69 -20.45
CA SER A 197 -6.52 12.01 -21.48
C SER A 197 -7.96 12.54 -21.58
N LYS A 198 -8.43 13.28 -20.56
CA LYS A 198 -9.76 13.90 -20.58
C LYS A 198 -9.78 15.25 -21.30
N GLU A 199 -8.70 16.03 -21.27
CA GLU A 199 -8.66 17.30 -22.00
C GLU A 199 -8.51 17.10 -23.51
N THR A 200 -7.69 16.14 -23.94
CA THR A 200 -7.51 15.87 -25.39
C THR A 200 -8.79 15.31 -26.03
N THR A 201 -9.55 14.49 -25.30
CA THR A 201 -10.82 13.94 -25.81
C THR A 201 -11.91 15.01 -25.91
N THR A 202 -11.88 16.03 -25.05
CA THR A 202 -12.84 17.15 -25.08
C THR A 202 -12.57 18.11 -26.24
N LEU A 203 -11.30 18.41 -26.52
CA LEU A 203 -10.91 19.29 -27.62
C LEU A 203 -11.18 18.68 -29.01
N VAL A 204 -10.97 17.37 -29.18
CA VAL A 204 -11.29 16.68 -30.45
C VAL A 204 -12.80 16.60 -30.69
N LYS A 205 -13.62 16.47 -29.64
CA LYS A 205 -15.09 16.50 -29.77
C LYS A 205 -15.64 17.89 -30.09
N GLN A 206 -15.01 18.96 -29.61
CA GLN A 206 -15.41 20.34 -29.96
C GLN A 206 -15.01 20.72 -31.39
N ALA A 207 -13.85 20.28 -31.87
CA ALA A 207 -13.43 20.51 -33.26
C ALA A 207 -14.23 19.70 -34.30
N ALA A 208 -14.84 18.58 -33.90
CA ALA A 208 -15.70 17.74 -34.76
C ALA A 208 -17.18 18.18 -34.79
N HIS A 209 -17.53 19.25 -34.08
CA HIS A 209 -18.88 19.83 -34.05
C HIS A 209 -18.91 21.33 -34.37
N SER A 210 -17.83 21.84 -34.98
CA SER A 210 -17.73 23.20 -35.54
C SER A 210 -17.74 23.15 -37.06
#